data_AF-A0A4V3BFQ8-F1
#
_entry.id   AF-A0A4V3BFQ8-F1
#
_cell.length_a   1.000
_cell.length_b   1.000
_cell.length_c   1.000
_cell.angle_alpha   90.00
_cell.angle_beta   90.00
_cell.angle_gamma   90.00
#
_symmetry.space_group_name_H-M   'P 1'
#
loop_
_entity.id
_entity.type
_entity.pdbx_description
1 polymer ?
#
loop_
_entity_poly.entity_id
_entity_poly.type
_entity_poly.pdbx_seq_one_letter_code
_entity_poly.pdbx_strand_id
1 'polypeptide(L)'
;MYMRHKKIRGKKRKINHHLRHISQQLSLISEGTQYIYVPQIAAVTDEHLDGSLKYRLLDETFRLVESISDAHRLYIIDERRLMNSHIMLPVTEELMIPDFLKKTDGTKPLYIKQLEDKYELKFSLYRDVQSISKENLARLDLEEHKNYQVMPSESDIIRLEEKKPTLWLSLKRINT
;
A
#
# COMPACT_ATOMS: atom_id res chain seq x y z
N MET A 1 7.68 34.28 -5.48
CA MET A 1 8.81 33.31 -5.37
C MET A 1 9.02 32.76 -3.95
N TYR A 2 8.90 33.57 -2.88
CA TYR A 2 9.12 33.20 -1.47
C TYR A 2 8.20 32.08 -0.93
N MET A 3 6.90 32.10 -1.28
CA MET A 3 5.94 31.07 -0.84
C MET A 3 6.22 29.67 -1.41
N ARG A 4 6.73 29.57 -2.64
CA ARG A 4 7.07 28.30 -3.30
C ARG A 4 8.23 27.62 -2.58
N HIS A 5 9.24 28.39 -2.17
CA HIS A 5 10.39 27.91 -1.40
C HIS A 5 10.01 27.45 0.02
N LYS A 6 9.10 28.17 0.71
CA LYS A 6 8.60 27.77 2.03
C LYS A 6 7.83 26.44 1.97
N LYS A 7 7.00 26.23 0.93
CA LYS A 7 6.29 24.96 0.69
C LYS A 7 7.24 23.79 0.44
N ILE A 8 8.29 23.98 -0.38
CA ILE A 8 9.31 22.96 -0.65
C ILE A 8 10.10 22.61 0.62
N ARG A 9 10.55 23.61 1.38
CA ARG A 9 11.26 23.42 2.66
C ARG A 9 10.40 22.63 3.67
N GLY A 10 9.10 22.92 3.74
CA GLY A 10 8.14 22.19 4.57
C GLY A 10 8.02 20.71 4.17
N LYS A 11 7.87 20.42 2.86
CA LYS A 11 7.86 19.05 2.34
C LYS A 11 9.15 18.29 2.68
N LYS A 12 10.33 18.92 2.49
CA LYS A 12 11.64 18.32 2.83
C LYS A 12 11.77 17.97 4.32
N ARG A 13 11.28 18.82 5.22
CA ARG A 13 11.27 18.53 6.66
C ARG A 13 10.40 17.32 7.01
N LYS A 14 9.21 17.22 6.41
CA LYS A 14 8.32 16.07 6.60
C LYS A 14 8.97 14.78 6.11
N ILE A 15 9.63 14.78 4.95
CA ILE A 15 10.39 13.63 4.43
C ILE A 15 11.43 13.18 5.44
N ASN A 16 12.29 14.09 5.90
CA ASN A 16 13.38 13.75 6.83
C ASN A 16 12.87 13.26 8.19
N HIS A 17 11.70 13.72 8.63
CA HIS A 17 11.07 13.20 9.85
C HIS A 17 10.63 11.75 9.68
N HIS A 18 9.93 11.42 8.58
CA HIS A 18 9.52 10.04 8.29
C HIS A 18 10.72 9.11 8.09
N LEU A 19 11.79 9.57 7.43
CA LEU A 19 13.02 8.77 7.28
C LEU A 19 13.63 8.38 8.63
N ARG A 20 13.68 9.31 9.58
CA ARG A 20 14.16 9.01 10.93
C ARG A 20 13.28 7.98 11.62
N HIS A 21 11.96 8.09 11.49
CA HIS A 21 11.02 7.13 12.06
C HIS A 21 11.19 5.74 11.45
N ILE A 22 11.28 5.65 10.12
CA ILE A 22 11.53 4.38 9.42
C ILE A 22 12.85 3.76 9.89
N SER A 23 13.94 4.53 9.93
CA SER A 23 15.23 4.05 10.40
C SER A 23 15.19 3.54 11.85
N GLN A 24 14.43 4.20 12.73
CA GLN A 24 14.25 3.75 14.12
C GLN A 24 13.47 2.45 14.19
N GLN A 25 12.35 2.32 13.47
CA GLN A 25 11.57 1.08 13.41
C GLN A 25 12.41 -0.08 12.87
N LEU A 26 13.21 0.19 11.85
CA LEU A 26 14.13 -0.75 11.23
C LEU A 26 15.28 -1.20 12.15
N SER A 27 15.72 -0.36 13.09
CA SER A 27 16.78 -0.73 14.05
C SER A 27 16.31 -1.64 15.18
N LEU A 28 14.99 -1.79 15.35
CA LEU A 28 14.36 -2.56 16.44
C LEU A 28 13.82 -3.92 15.96
N ILE A 29 14.26 -4.37 14.78
CA ILE A 29 13.72 -5.57 14.15
C ILE A 29 14.25 -6.82 14.85
N SER A 30 13.35 -7.52 15.54
CA SER A 30 13.45 -8.94 15.87
C SER A 30 12.43 -9.74 15.04
N GLU A 31 12.66 -11.05 14.91
CA GLU A 31 11.94 -12.01 14.04
C GLU A 31 10.41 -11.78 13.93
N GLY A 32 9.87 -11.83 12.71
CA GLY A 32 8.43 -11.73 12.43
C GLY A 32 8.07 -10.93 11.17
N THR A 33 6.79 -10.96 10.77
CA THR A 33 6.26 -10.15 9.67
C THR A 33 6.09 -8.69 10.11
N GLN A 34 6.65 -7.75 9.35
CA GLN A 34 6.63 -6.33 9.72
C GLN A 34 6.00 -5.43 8.68
N TYR A 35 5.42 -4.32 9.15
CA TYR A 35 4.79 -3.30 8.32
C TYR A 35 5.48 -1.96 8.50
N ILE A 36 6.12 -1.47 7.45
CA ILE A 36 6.78 -0.16 7.42
C ILE A 36 5.84 0.83 6.73
N TYR A 37 5.41 1.85 7.45
CA TYR A 37 4.58 2.92 6.89
C TYR A 37 5.40 3.83 5.97
N VAL A 38 4.95 4.01 4.73
CA VAL A 38 5.63 4.80 3.70
C VAL A 38 4.70 5.88 3.13
N PRO A 39 4.63 7.08 3.73
CA PRO A 39 3.54 8.04 3.48
C PRO A 39 3.54 8.84 2.17
N GLN A 40 4.14 8.37 1.07
CA GLN A 40 4.45 9.26 -0.07
C GLN A 40 3.88 8.97 -1.44
N ILE A 41 2.94 8.05 -1.60
CA ILE A 41 2.32 7.87 -2.92
C ILE A 41 1.56 9.13 -3.35
N ALA A 42 1.02 9.89 -2.40
CA ALA A 42 0.43 11.21 -2.67
C ALA A 42 1.42 12.25 -3.27
N ALA A 43 2.74 12.07 -3.13
CA ALA A 43 3.72 12.93 -3.79
C ALA A 43 3.97 12.51 -5.25
N VAL A 44 3.86 11.21 -5.55
CA VAL A 44 3.97 10.67 -6.91
C VAL A 44 2.84 11.20 -7.80
N THR A 45 1.65 11.37 -7.24
CA THR A 45 0.48 11.94 -7.90
C THR A 45 0.57 13.46 -8.17
N ASP A 46 1.51 14.19 -7.57
CA ASP A 46 1.69 15.64 -7.79
C ASP A 46 2.57 15.90 -9.02
N GLU A 47 1.98 16.26 -10.15
CA GLU A 47 2.69 16.52 -11.43
C GLU A 47 3.65 17.73 -11.36
N HIS A 48 3.48 18.62 -10.38
CA HIS A 48 4.30 19.82 -10.25
C HIS A 48 5.51 19.65 -9.31
N LEU A 49 5.65 18.48 -8.69
CA LEU A 49 6.81 18.11 -7.89
C LEU A 49 7.91 17.56 -8.80
N ASP A 50 9.11 18.13 -8.66
CA ASP A 50 10.31 17.62 -9.31
C ASP A 50 10.59 16.15 -8.93
N GLY A 51 11.12 15.38 -9.88
CA GLY A 51 11.39 13.95 -9.71
C GLY A 51 12.25 13.62 -8.48
N SER A 52 13.26 14.45 -8.19
CA SER A 52 14.15 14.25 -7.04
C SER A 52 13.45 14.36 -5.69
N LEU A 53 12.34 15.10 -5.61
CA LEU A 53 11.52 15.24 -4.41
C LEU A 53 10.31 14.30 -4.43
N LYS A 54 9.78 14.03 -5.62
CA LYS A 54 8.64 13.12 -5.86
C LYS A 54 8.92 11.71 -5.37
N TYR A 55 10.13 11.21 -5.62
CA TYR A 55 10.50 9.83 -5.29
C TYR A 55 11.39 9.69 -4.06
N ARG A 56 11.87 10.80 -3.48
CA ARG A 56 12.91 10.78 -2.44
C ARG A 56 12.63 9.82 -1.27
N LEU A 57 11.43 9.83 -0.70
CA LEU A 57 11.14 8.95 0.43
C LEU A 57 11.06 7.49 -0.02
N LEU A 58 10.52 7.20 -1.19
CA LEU A 58 10.47 5.83 -1.73
C LEU A 58 11.88 5.32 -2.04
N ASP A 59 12.70 6.12 -2.72
CA ASP A 59 14.10 5.79 -3.03
C ASP A 59 14.90 5.47 -1.74
N GLU A 60 14.79 6.32 -0.71
CA GLU A 60 15.48 6.11 0.56
C GLU A 60 14.90 4.96 1.39
N THR A 61 13.57 4.79 1.40
CA THR A 61 12.94 3.65 2.09
C THR A 61 13.34 2.33 1.44
N PHE A 62 13.35 2.26 0.11
CA PHE A 62 13.76 1.05 -0.61
C PHE A 62 15.22 0.74 -0.31
N ARG A 63 16.11 1.74 -0.34
CA ARG A 63 17.52 1.58 0.05
C ARG A 63 17.68 1.06 1.48
N LEU A 64 16.93 1.62 2.44
CA LEU A 64 17.00 1.20 3.85
C LEU A 64 16.50 -0.23 4.03
N VAL A 65 15.38 -0.58 3.41
CA VAL A 65 14.85 -1.96 3.43
C VAL A 65 15.82 -2.93 2.76
N GLU A 66 16.47 -2.52 1.67
CA GLU A 66 17.54 -3.29 1.00
C GLU A 66 18.72 -3.59 1.90
N SER A 67 19.09 -2.68 2.80
CA SER A 67 20.24 -2.88 3.68
C SER A 67 20.00 -3.85 4.85
N ILE A 68 18.77 -4.33 5.06
CA ILE A 68 18.38 -5.02 6.31
C ILE A 68 17.91 -6.45 6.08
N SER A 69 17.34 -6.76 4.91
CA SER A 69 16.78 -8.09 4.67
C SER A 69 16.82 -8.48 3.20
N ASP A 70 17.35 -9.66 2.93
CA ASP A 70 17.32 -10.29 1.60
C ASP A 70 15.99 -11.04 1.32
N ALA A 71 15.02 -10.93 2.24
CA ALA A 71 13.73 -11.60 2.12
C ALA A 71 12.81 -10.99 1.05
N HIS A 72 11.73 -11.71 0.77
CA HIS A 72 10.63 -11.22 -0.06
C HIS A 72 10.02 -9.95 0.51
N ARG A 73 9.49 -9.09 -0.38
CA ARG A 73 8.91 -7.80 0.02
C ARG A 73 7.62 -7.54 -0.72
N LEU A 74 6.59 -7.17 0.03
CA LEU A 74 5.32 -6.76 -0.54
C LEU A 74 5.12 -5.26 -0.37
N TYR A 75 5.06 -4.56 -1.50
CA TYR A 75 4.71 -3.14 -1.56
C TYR A 75 3.19 -3.01 -1.62
N ILE A 76 2.61 -2.27 -0.67
CA ILE A 76 1.18 -2.13 -0.47
C ILE A 76 0.77 -0.67 -0.66
N ILE A 77 -0.23 -0.42 -1.49
CA ILE A 77 -0.79 0.90 -1.75
C ILE A 77 -2.29 0.86 -1.48
N ASP A 78 -2.74 1.53 -0.43
CA ASP A 78 -4.16 1.73 -0.15
C ASP A 78 -4.71 2.88 -0.99
N GLU A 79 -5.63 2.60 -1.91
CA GLU A 79 -6.23 3.62 -2.76
C GLU A 79 -7.21 4.52 -2.00
N ARG A 80 -7.80 4.05 -0.90
CA ARG A 80 -8.69 4.86 -0.05
C ARG A 80 -7.91 5.91 0.71
N ARG A 81 -6.65 5.58 1.01
CA ARG A 81 -5.73 6.42 1.75
C ARG A 81 -4.37 6.31 1.10
N LEU A 82 -4.15 7.02 -0.01
CA LEU A 82 -2.85 7.06 -0.71
C LEU A 82 -1.67 7.52 0.17
N MET A 83 -1.96 8.11 1.32
CA MET A 83 -0.96 8.43 2.34
C MET A 83 -0.58 7.23 3.21
N ASN A 84 -1.29 6.11 3.11
CA ASN A 84 -1.14 4.90 3.91
C ASN A 84 -0.61 3.73 3.10
N SER A 85 0.43 3.97 2.31
CA SER A 85 1.21 2.87 1.74
C SER A 85 2.11 2.23 2.78
N HIS A 86 2.37 0.95 2.60
CA HIS A 86 3.19 0.15 3.49
C HIS A 86 4.15 -0.73 2.68
N ILE A 87 5.28 -1.08 3.29
CA ILE A 87 6.11 -2.19 2.85
C ILE A 87 5.97 -3.27 3.90
N MET A 88 5.58 -4.45 3.47
CA MET A 88 5.49 -5.62 4.31
C MET A 88 6.72 -6.51 4.09
N LEU A 89 7.38 -6.86 5.18
CA LEU A 89 8.56 -7.73 5.23
C LEU A 89 8.13 -9.04 5.90
N PRO A 90 7.63 -10.02 5.14
CA PRO A 90 7.22 -11.33 5.65
C PRO A 90 8.41 -12.24 5.97
N VAL A 91 8.17 -13.21 6.85
CA VAL A 91 9.12 -14.31 7.11
C VAL A 91 9.10 -15.36 5.99
N THR A 92 7.94 -15.56 5.33
CA THR A 92 7.74 -16.56 4.26
C THR A 92 6.83 -16.03 3.15
N GLU A 93 6.89 -16.66 1.97
CA GLU A 93 6.08 -16.26 0.81
C GLU A 93 4.58 -16.50 0.99
N GLU A 94 4.21 -17.56 1.71
CA GLU A 94 2.83 -17.93 2.00
C GLU A 94 2.06 -16.87 2.80
N LEU A 95 2.75 -16.03 3.58
CA LEU A 95 2.12 -15.00 4.41
C LEU A 95 2.02 -13.63 3.71
N MET A 96 2.36 -13.52 2.42
CA MET A 96 2.45 -12.22 1.78
C MET A 96 1.11 -11.59 1.45
N ILE A 97 0.18 -12.35 0.86
CA ILE A 97 -1.11 -11.80 0.44
C ILE A 97 -2.17 -12.33 1.39
N PRO A 98 -2.78 -11.50 2.23
CA PRO A 98 -3.82 -11.95 3.14
C PRO A 98 -4.98 -12.62 2.38
N ASP A 99 -5.50 -13.74 2.92
CA ASP A 99 -6.54 -14.54 2.28
C ASP A 99 -7.87 -13.79 2.05
N PHE A 100 -8.10 -12.74 2.83
CA PHE A 100 -9.27 -11.86 2.65
C PHE A 100 -9.12 -10.91 1.46
N LEU A 101 -7.95 -10.86 0.79
CA LEU A 101 -7.75 -10.10 -0.43
C LEU A 101 -7.91 -10.97 -1.67
N LYS A 102 -8.78 -10.55 -2.58
CA LYS A 102 -8.98 -11.21 -3.87
C LYS A 102 -8.34 -10.40 -4.99
N LYS A 103 -7.52 -11.07 -5.80
CA LYS A 103 -6.95 -10.47 -7.02
C LYS A 103 -8.08 -10.16 -8.00
N THR A 104 -8.05 -8.96 -8.56
CA THR A 104 -9.02 -8.49 -9.55
C THR A 104 -8.31 -7.83 -10.72
N ASP A 105 -9.00 -7.78 -11.86
CA ASP A 105 -8.54 -7.02 -13.01
C ASP A 105 -9.06 -5.57 -12.93
N GLY A 106 -8.22 -4.64 -13.36
CA GLY A 106 -8.58 -3.23 -13.36
C GLY A 106 -7.54 -2.37 -14.07
N THR A 107 -7.99 -1.23 -14.59
CA THR A 107 -7.10 -0.26 -15.23
C THR A 107 -6.19 0.36 -14.18
N LYS A 108 -4.89 0.14 -14.32
CA LYS A 108 -3.88 0.77 -13.46
C LYS A 108 -3.87 2.29 -13.62
N PRO A 109 -3.99 3.05 -12.52
CA PRO A 109 -3.74 4.48 -12.52
C PRO A 109 -2.33 4.82 -13.03
N LEU A 110 -2.15 6.02 -13.57
CA LEU A 110 -0.86 6.48 -14.10
C LEU A 110 0.27 6.41 -13.06
N TYR A 111 -0.01 6.80 -11.82
CA TYR A 111 1.00 6.79 -10.76
C TYR A 111 1.48 5.37 -10.41
N ILE A 112 0.63 4.35 -10.55
CA ILE A 112 1.03 2.94 -10.38
C ILE A 112 1.98 2.54 -11.50
N LYS A 113 1.66 2.89 -12.76
CA LYS A 113 2.54 2.61 -13.91
C LYS A 113 3.90 3.29 -13.76
N GLN A 114 3.93 4.54 -13.30
CA GLN A 114 5.18 5.27 -13.02
C GLN A 114 6.05 4.57 -11.97
N LEU A 115 5.43 3.93 -10.96
CA LEU A 115 6.15 3.15 -9.96
C LEU A 115 6.67 1.82 -10.52
N GLU A 116 5.87 1.14 -11.36
CA GLU A 116 6.29 -0.08 -12.08
C GLU A 116 7.52 0.20 -12.93
N ASP A 117 7.48 1.26 -13.74
CA ASP A 117 8.56 1.63 -14.67
C ASP A 117 9.85 2.04 -13.93
N LYS A 118 9.73 2.87 -12.88
CA LYS A 118 10.92 3.40 -12.18
C LYS A 118 11.64 2.33 -11.35
N TYR A 119 10.91 1.39 -10.76
CA TYR A 119 11.46 0.43 -9.80
C TYR A 119 11.46 -1.02 -10.30
N GLU A 120 11.12 -1.23 -11.56
CA GLU A 120 10.99 -2.56 -12.19
C GLU A 120 10.03 -3.48 -11.40
N LEU A 121 8.92 -2.90 -10.93
CA LEU A 121 7.90 -3.58 -10.13
C LEU A 121 6.71 -4.01 -10.99
N LYS A 122 5.94 -4.98 -10.49
CA LYS A 122 4.63 -5.36 -11.07
C LYS A 122 3.57 -5.34 -9.98
N PHE A 123 2.64 -4.40 -10.07
CA PHE A 123 1.50 -4.28 -9.17
C PHE A 123 0.30 -5.06 -9.71
N SER A 124 -0.38 -5.77 -8.82
CA SER A 124 -1.68 -6.40 -9.05
C SER A 124 -2.73 -5.72 -8.16
N LEU A 125 -3.95 -5.57 -8.67
CA LEU A 125 -5.06 -4.97 -7.94
C LEU A 125 -5.76 -6.01 -7.08
N TYR A 126 -6.04 -5.66 -5.84
CA TYR A 126 -6.76 -6.47 -4.89
C TYR A 126 -7.93 -5.71 -4.26
N ARG A 127 -8.97 -6.46 -3.91
CA ARG A 127 -10.12 -5.98 -3.14
C ARG A 127 -10.30 -6.79 -1.88
N ASP A 128 -10.77 -6.12 -0.83
CA ASP A 128 -11.16 -6.78 0.40
C ASP A 128 -12.45 -7.60 0.19
N VAL A 129 -12.41 -8.84 0.65
CA VAL A 129 -13.48 -9.81 0.62
C VAL A 129 -13.69 -10.32 2.03
N GLN A 130 -14.84 -9.97 2.60
CA GLN A 130 -15.21 -10.35 3.95
C GLN A 130 -16.33 -11.38 3.92
N SER A 131 -16.40 -12.24 4.93
CA SER A 131 -17.48 -13.23 5.08
C SER A 131 -18.38 -12.81 6.25
N ILE A 132 -19.69 -12.74 6.00
CA ILE A 132 -20.70 -12.33 6.98
C ILE A 132 -21.90 -13.30 6.94
N SER A 133 -22.59 -13.51 8.06
CA SER A 133 -23.83 -14.29 8.05
C SER A 133 -24.99 -13.52 7.40
N LYS A 134 -25.99 -14.23 6.86
CA LYS A 134 -27.25 -13.62 6.38
C LYS A 134 -27.93 -12.76 7.43
N GLU A 135 -27.93 -13.21 8.69
CA GLU A 135 -28.51 -12.47 9.82
C GLU A 135 -27.78 -11.14 10.06
N ASN A 136 -26.45 -11.14 10.03
CA ASN A 136 -25.66 -9.93 10.22
C ASN A 136 -25.71 -9.01 8.99
N LEU A 137 -25.84 -9.55 7.77
CA LEU A 137 -26.07 -8.77 6.55
C LEU A 137 -27.36 -7.93 6.64
N ALA A 138 -28.42 -8.50 7.21
CA ALA A 138 -29.69 -7.80 7.41
C ALA A 138 -29.60 -6.66 8.44
N ARG A 139 -28.55 -6.67 9.28
CA ARG A 139 -28.28 -5.65 10.31
C ARG A 139 -27.37 -4.52 9.83
N LEU A 140 -26.69 -4.67 8.70
CA LEU A 140 -25.90 -3.58 8.11
C LEU A 140 -26.84 -2.44 7.72
N ASP A 141 -26.44 -1.21 8.01
CA ASP A 141 -27.23 -0.04 7.62
C ASP A 141 -27.13 0.22 6.09
N LEU A 142 -28.03 1.08 5.59
CA LEU A 142 -28.10 1.40 4.16
C LEU A 142 -26.83 2.09 3.63
N GLU A 143 -26.01 2.72 4.48
CA GLU A 143 -24.75 3.33 4.05
C GLU A 143 -23.64 2.29 3.91
N GLU A 144 -23.57 1.32 4.81
CA GLU A 144 -22.64 0.19 4.75
C GLU A 144 -22.93 -0.70 3.54
N HIS A 145 -24.20 -1.01 3.25
CA HIS A 145 -24.61 -1.76 2.04
C HIS A 145 -24.15 -1.11 0.73
N LYS A 146 -24.04 0.23 0.68
CA LYS A 146 -23.57 0.92 -0.53
C LYS A 146 -22.10 0.63 -0.81
N ASN A 147 -21.29 0.34 0.20
CA ASN A 147 -19.85 0.11 0.05
C ASN A 147 -19.50 -1.29 -0.46
N TYR A 148 -20.41 -2.26 -0.28
CA TYR A 148 -20.17 -3.67 -0.61
C TYR A 148 -21.13 -4.19 -1.67
N GLN A 149 -20.64 -5.16 -2.46
CA GLN A 149 -21.42 -6.00 -3.34
C GLN A 149 -21.58 -7.37 -2.68
N VAL A 150 -22.84 -7.78 -2.52
CA VAL A 150 -23.18 -9.13 -2.06
C VAL A 150 -22.84 -10.12 -3.16
N MET A 151 -21.98 -11.09 -2.86
CA MET A 151 -21.72 -12.21 -3.76
C MET A 151 -22.78 -13.30 -3.56
N PRO A 152 -23.29 -13.92 -4.65
CA PRO A 152 -24.25 -15.02 -4.54
C PRO A 152 -23.70 -16.16 -3.69
N SER A 153 -24.50 -16.67 -2.76
CA SER A 153 -24.17 -17.82 -1.91
C SER A 153 -25.43 -18.55 -1.48
N GLU A 154 -25.44 -19.88 -1.63
CA GLU A 154 -26.49 -20.74 -1.07
C GLU A 154 -26.26 -20.99 0.44
N SER A 155 -25.05 -20.74 0.93
CA SER A 155 -24.67 -20.84 2.34
C SER A 155 -25.28 -19.71 3.17
N ASP A 156 -25.42 -19.94 4.48
CA ASP A 156 -25.75 -18.89 5.45
C ASP A 156 -24.61 -17.89 5.66
N ILE A 157 -23.41 -18.21 5.17
CA ILE A 157 -22.29 -17.30 5.04
C ILE A 157 -22.29 -16.71 3.63
N ILE A 158 -22.33 -15.39 3.58
CA ILE A 158 -22.29 -14.57 2.38
C ILE A 158 -20.92 -13.89 2.31
N ARG A 159 -20.36 -13.80 1.10
CA ARG A 159 -19.18 -12.98 0.84
C ARG A 159 -19.59 -11.58 0.42
N LEU A 160 -18.97 -10.59 1.04
CA LEU A 160 -19.07 -9.19 0.66
C LEU A 160 -17.77 -8.80 -0.04
N GLU A 161 -17.89 -8.29 -1.26
CA GLU A 161 -16.77 -7.71 -1.99
C GLU A 161 -16.91 -6.18 -1.98
N GLU A 162 -15.83 -5.46 -1.69
CA GLU A 162 -15.86 -4.01 -1.79
C GLU A 162 -16.07 -3.52 -3.23
N LYS A 163 -16.94 -2.53 -3.43
CA LYS A 163 -17.24 -2.00 -4.77
C LYS A 163 -16.10 -1.19 -5.38
N LYS A 164 -15.18 -0.69 -4.57
CA LYS A 164 -14.03 0.12 -5.02
C LYS A 164 -12.73 -0.68 -4.86
N PRO A 165 -11.75 -0.47 -5.74
CA PRO A 165 -10.39 -1.00 -5.54
C PRO A 165 -9.86 -0.60 -4.17
N THR A 166 -9.29 -1.57 -3.45
CA THR A 166 -8.83 -1.35 -2.07
C THR A 166 -7.31 -1.21 -2.04
N LEU A 167 -6.58 -2.09 -2.73
CA LEU A 167 -5.13 -2.23 -2.55
C LEU A 167 -4.39 -2.58 -3.85
N TRP A 168 -3.24 -1.94 -4.11
CA TRP A 168 -2.26 -2.43 -5.08
C TRP A 168 -1.08 -3.10 -4.37
N LEU A 169 -0.76 -4.30 -4.82
CA LEU A 169 0.29 -5.13 -4.25
C LEU A 169 1.37 -5.43 -5.29
N SER A 170 2.64 -5.19 -4.95
CA SER A 170 3.76 -5.67 -5.77
C SER A 170 4.73 -6.48 -4.93
N LEU A 171 5.04 -7.68 -5.39
CA LEU A 171 6.04 -8.53 -4.80
C LEU A 171 7.38 -8.34 -5.52
N LYS A 172 8.43 -8.00 -4.78
CA LYS A 172 9.82 -8.07 -5.25
C LYS A 172 10.57 -9.15 -4.47
N ARG A 173 11.11 -10.12 -5.22
CA ARG A 173 12.14 -11.03 -4.74
C ARG A 173 13.49 -10.41 -5.11
N ILE A 174 14.40 -10.27 -4.16
CA ILE A 174 15.78 -9.90 -4.50
C ILE A 174 16.49 -11.18 -4.92
N ASN A 175 17.01 -11.20 -6.14
CA ASN A 175 17.90 -12.26 -6.58
C ASN A 175 19.23 -12.06 -5.84
N THR A 176 19.61 -13.05 -5.03
CA THR A 176 20.98 -13.26 -4.56
C THR A 176 21.91 -13.55 -5.72
#